data_AF-A0A6Q2XC26-F1
#
_entry.id   AF-A0A6Q2XC26-F1
#
_cell.length_a   1.000
_cell.length_b   1.000
_cell.length_c   1.000
_cell.angle_alpha   90.00
_cell.angle_beta   90.00
_cell.angle_gamma   90.00
#
_symmetry.space_group_name_H-M   'P 1'
#
loop_
_entity.id
_entity.type
_entity.pdbx_description
1 polymer ?
#
loop_
_entity_poly.entity_id
_entity_poly.type
_entity_poly.pdbx_seq_one_letter_code
_entity_poly.pdbx_strand_id
1 'polypeptide(L)' 'PHSSRVTIPRGFKDMLEGFCKAVVKYQPENIPAFAMSFFSVLVIFRDENPSMPIEELMKEFRATKGSQCKQASLLI' A
#
# COMPACT_ATOMS: atom_id res chain seq x y z
N PRO A 1 -12.23 -13.47 -31.05
CA PRO A 1 -11.88 -12.57 -29.94
C PRO A 1 -11.78 -13.35 -28.61
N HIS A 2 -10.56 -13.66 -28.16
CA HIS A 2 -10.33 -14.28 -26.86
C HIS A 2 -10.42 -13.18 -25.79
N SER A 3 -11.60 -13.00 -25.21
CA SER A 3 -11.78 -12.15 -24.03
C SER A 3 -10.96 -12.75 -22.89
N SER A 4 -9.75 -12.24 -22.70
CA SER A 4 -8.90 -12.60 -21.58
C SER A 4 -9.56 -12.00 -20.35
N ARG A 5 -10.26 -12.83 -19.56
CA ARG A 5 -10.86 -12.38 -18.29
C ARG A 5 -9.76 -11.83 -17.39
N VAL A 6 -9.80 -10.54 -17.14
CA VAL A 6 -8.95 -9.89 -16.13
C VAL A 6 -9.54 -10.21 -14.76
N THR A 7 -8.91 -11.14 -14.04
CA THR A 7 -9.25 -11.42 -12.65
C THR A 7 -8.50 -10.45 -11.76
N ILE A 8 -9.23 -9.69 -10.94
CA ILE A 8 -8.63 -8.85 -9.92
C ILE A 8 -8.21 -9.73 -8.73
N PRO A 9 -6.93 -9.70 -8.30
CA PRO A 9 -6.50 -10.45 -7.13
C PRO A 9 -7.26 -10.02 -5.88
N ARG A 10 -7.51 -10.98 -4.99
CA ARG A 10 -8.10 -10.69 -3.67
C ARG A 10 -7.19 -9.70 -2.92
N GLY A 11 -7.79 -8.71 -2.25
CA GLY A 11 -7.07 -7.65 -1.53
C GLY A 11 -6.50 -6.52 -2.39
N PHE A 12 -6.56 -6.61 -3.72
CA PHE A 12 -6.06 -5.53 -4.59
C PHE A 12 -6.80 -4.21 -4.39
N LYS A 13 -8.14 -4.28 -4.20
CA LYS A 13 -8.96 -3.10 -3.93
C LYS A 13 -8.58 -2.44 -2.59
N ASP A 14 -8.46 -3.23 -1.53
CA ASP A 14 -8.07 -2.75 -0.20
C ASP A 14 -6.67 -2.11 -0.19
N MET A 15 -5.76 -2.67 -0.98
CA MET A 15 -4.42 -2.15 -1.18
C MET A 15 -4.46 -0.76 -1.83
N LEU A 16 -5.15 -0.64 -2.97
CA LEU A 16 -5.29 0.65 -3.68
C LEU A 16 -6.04 1.68 -2.83
N GLU A 17 -7.10 1.28 -2.13
CA GLU A 17 -7.83 2.18 -1.23
C GLU A 17 -6.92 2.70 -0.11
N GLY A 18 -6.09 1.84 0.48
CA GLY A 18 -5.11 2.22 1.49
C GLY A 18 -4.11 3.26 0.97
N PHE A 19 -3.58 3.04 -0.23
CA PHE A 19 -2.69 4.00 -0.89
C PHE A 19 -3.39 5.33 -1.20
N CYS A 20 -4.58 5.29 -1.81
CA CYS A 20 -5.35 6.50 -2.14
C CYS A 20 -5.70 7.32 -0.90
N LYS A 21 -6.12 6.69 0.20
CA LYS A 21 -6.36 7.38 1.48
C LYS A 21 -5.09 8.04 2.01
N ALA A 22 -3.94 7.38 1.87
CA ALA A 22 -2.66 7.96 2.26
C ALA A 22 -2.31 9.18 1.39
N VAL A 23 -2.49 9.12 0.07
CA VAL A 23 -2.29 10.27 -0.83
C VAL A 23 -3.18 11.44 -0.44
N VAL A 24 -4.49 11.22 -0.23
CA VAL A 24 -5.42 12.29 0.19
C VAL A 24 -5.03 12.88 1.54
N LYS A 25 -4.58 12.05 2.49
CA LYS A 25 -4.20 12.49 3.83
C LYS A 25 -2.88 13.29 3.85
N TYR A 26 -1.90 12.86 3.07
CA TYR A 26 -0.53 13.39 3.14
C TYR A 26 -0.20 14.41 2.05
N GLN A 27 -1.04 14.52 1.00
CA GLN A 27 -0.89 15.48 -0.11
C GLN A 27 0.56 15.53 -0.64
N PRO A 28 1.15 14.39 -1.05
CA PRO A 28 2.53 14.36 -1.50
C PRO A 28 2.70 15.15 -2.80
N GLU A 29 3.79 15.92 -2.92
CA GLU A 29 4.13 16.65 -4.15
C GLU A 29 4.43 15.72 -5.34
N ASN A 30 4.97 14.53 -5.06
CA ASN A 30 5.30 13.51 -6.05
C ASN A 30 4.65 12.17 -5.70
N ILE A 31 3.50 11.89 -6.33
CA ILE A 31 2.72 10.66 -6.10
C ILE A 31 3.52 9.39 -6.46
N PRO A 32 4.24 9.31 -7.60
CA PRO A 32 5.09 8.15 -7.90
C PRO A 32 6.16 7.84 -6.83
N ALA A 33 6.89 8.85 -6.36
CA ALA A 33 7.90 8.66 -5.31
C ALA A 33 7.27 8.22 -3.98
N PHE A 34 6.11 8.80 -3.66
CA PHE A 34 5.31 8.39 -2.51
C PHE A 34 4.82 6.94 -2.63
N ALA A 35 4.41 6.49 -3.82
CA ALA A 35 4.00 5.12 -4.07
C ALA A 35 5.14 4.13 -3.83
N MET A 36 6.34 4.42 -4.39
CA MET A 36 7.52 3.59 -4.16
C MET A 36 7.81 3.43 -2.66
N SER A 37 7.75 4.53 -1.92
CA SER A 37 7.94 4.53 -0.48
C SER A 37 6.87 3.73 0.26
N PHE A 38 5.60 4.00 -0.02
CA PHE A 38 4.45 3.35 0.61
C PHE A 38 4.49 1.83 0.41
N PHE A 39 4.70 1.37 -0.83
CA PHE A 39 4.74 -0.05 -1.15
C PHE A 39 6.00 -0.74 -0.63
N SER A 40 7.13 -0.04 -0.51
CA SER A 40 8.34 -0.61 0.12
C SER A 40 8.10 -0.95 1.60
N VAL A 41 7.46 -0.06 2.36
CA VAL A 41 7.10 -0.34 3.76
C VAL A 41 6.06 -1.48 3.83
N LEU A 42 5.13 -1.54 2.88
CA LEU A 42 4.13 -2.62 2.83
C LEU A 42 4.77 -3.99 2.57
N VAL A 43 5.78 -4.08 1.69
CA VAL A 43 6.53 -5.32 1.44
C VAL A 43 7.25 -5.77 2.70
N ILE A 44 7.97 -4.88 3.39
CA ILE A 44 8.64 -5.21 4.66
C ILE A 44 7.63 -5.72 5.69
N PHE A 45 6.50 -5.04 5.83
CA PHE A 45 5.44 -5.47 6.74
C PHE A 45 4.85 -6.84 6.38
N ARG A 46 4.76 -7.15 5.08
CA ARG A 46 4.36 -8.48 4.58
C ARG A 46 5.39 -9.55 4.93
N ASP A 47 6.68 -9.25 4.79
CA ASP A 47 7.75 -10.20 5.10
C ASP A 47 7.79 -10.54 6.60
N GLU A 48 7.45 -9.58 7.46
CA GLU A 48 7.27 -9.78 8.91
C GLU A 48 5.99 -10.59 9.25
N ASN A 49 5.00 -10.61 8.35
CA ASN A 49 3.68 -11.21 8.56
C ASN A 49 3.26 -12.13 7.38
N PRO A 50 4.03 -13.19 7.06
CA PRO A 50 3.87 -13.96 5.82
C PRO A 50 2.53 -14.71 5.74
N SER A 51 2.02 -15.18 6.88
CA SER A 51 0.78 -15.98 6.95
C SER A 51 -0.49 -15.14 7.05
N MET A 52 -0.38 -13.81 7.21
CA MET A 52 -1.55 -12.96 7.43
C MET A 52 -2.35 -12.77 6.12
N PRO A 53 -3.68 -12.93 6.11
CA PRO A 53 -4.49 -12.62 4.94
C PRO A 53 -4.27 -11.17 4.46
N ILE A 54 -4.26 -10.92 3.15
CA ILE A 54 -4.02 -9.57 2.59
C ILE A 54 -5.01 -8.51 3.10
N GLU A 55 -6.26 -8.90 3.33
CA GLU A 55 -7.32 -8.01 3.84
C GLU A 55 -6.99 -7.55 5.28
N GLU A 56 -6.56 -8.48 6.13
CA GLU A 56 -6.13 -8.21 7.51
C GLU A 56 -4.80 -7.45 7.54
N LEU A 57 -3.84 -7.85 6.69
CA LEU A 57 -2.56 -7.19 6.57
C LEU A 57 -2.70 -5.71 6.20
N MET A 58 -3.56 -5.39 5.22
CA MET A 58 -3.83 -3.99 4.86
C MET A 58 -4.51 -3.22 5.98
N LYS A 59 -5.36 -3.87 6.79
CA LYS A 59 -6.01 -3.24 7.95
C LYS A 59 -4.98 -2.90 9.03
N GLU A 60 -4.14 -3.86 9.40
CA GLU A 60 -3.07 -3.69 10.39
C GLU A 60 -2.01 -2.69 9.93
N PHE A 61 -1.60 -2.75 8.66
CA PHE A 61 -0.65 -1.81 8.07
C PHE A 61 -1.16 -0.36 8.17
N ARG A 62 -2.44 -0.12 7.86
CA ARG A 62 -3.04 1.22 7.98
C ARG A 62 -3.10 1.70 9.42
N ALA A 63 -3.38 0.81 10.37
CA ALA A 63 -3.46 1.15 11.79
C ALA A 63 -2.08 1.45 12.41
N THR A 64 -1.05 0.71 12.01
CA THR A 64 0.27 0.74 12.68
C THR A 64 1.34 1.53 11.92
N LYS A 65 1.32 1.50 10.58
CA LYS A 65 2.37 2.07 9.72
C LYS A 65 1.92 3.24 8.85
N GLY A 66 0.62 3.55 8.82
CA GLY A 66 0.08 4.66 8.01
C GLY A 66 0.78 6.00 8.28
N SER A 67 1.23 6.25 9.51
CA SER A 67 1.95 7.45 9.94
C SER A 67 3.41 7.52 9.46
N GLN A 68 4.06 6.37 9.23
CA GLN A 68 5.49 6.29 8.90
C GLN A 68 5.78 6.72 7.45
N CYS A 69 4.76 6.79 6.60
CA CYS A 69 4.86 7.30 5.23
C CYS A 69 5.20 8.80 5.15
N LYS A 70 5.22 9.54 6.27
CA LYS A 70 5.72 10.93 6.32
C LYS A 70 7.24 11.05 6.14
N GLN A 71 8.02 10.02 6.50
CA GLN A 71 9.49 10.13 6.56
C GLN A 71 10.21 9.53 5.35
N ALA A 72 9.55 8.71 4.55
CA ALA A 72 10.19 8.14 3.36
C ALA A 72 10.48 9.20 2.27
N SER A 73 9.75 10.32 2.28
CA SER A 73 10.05 11.50 1.45
C SER A 73 11.21 12.37 1.96
N LEU A 74 11.84 12.04 3.10
CA LEU A 74 12.97 12.78 3.69
C LEU A 74 14.31 12.04 3.55
N LEU A 75 14.35 10.90 2.86
CA LEU A 75 15.55 10.06 2.69
C LEU A 75 15.98 9.87 1.23
N ILE A 76 15.47 10.68 0.30
CA ILE A 76 15.98 10.77 -1.08
C ILE A 76 16.20 12.24 -1.42
#